data_AF-A0A661D419-F1
#
_entry.id   AF-A0A661D419-F1
#
_cell.length_a   1.000
_cell.length_b   1.000
_cell.length_c   1.000
_cell.angle_alpha   90.00
_cell.angle_beta   90.00
_cell.angle_gamma   90.00
#
_symmetry.space_group_name_H-M   'P 1'
#
loop_
_entity.id
_entity.type
_entity.pdbx_description
1 polymer ?
#
loop_
_entity_poly.entity_id
_entity_poly.type
_entity_poly.pdbx_seq_one_letter_code
_entity_poly.pdbx_strand_id
1 'polypeptide(L)'
;MGKNYHAELIEALRDPQEAAEYLDAAFEDYDPEAFQMALKHVAEAQAVTSQLIERVKFSQDETNKRGSRKPNSDLYEINSFLHTLGFRLAIQRCL
;
A
#
# COMPACT_ATOMS: atom_id res chain seq x y z
N MET A 1 19.96 -17.04 2.51
CA MET A 1 20.06 -15.67 1.96
C MET A 1 18.80 -14.81 2.18
N GLY A 2 17.63 -15.33 2.58
CA GLY A 2 16.39 -14.52 2.62
C GLY A 2 16.10 -13.70 3.89
N LYS A 3 16.74 -13.99 5.03
CA LYS A 3 16.47 -13.26 6.28
C LYS A 3 17.09 -11.86 6.35
N ASN A 4 18.08 -11.58 5.50
CA ASN A 4 18.78 -10.29 5.50
C ASN A 4 18.09 -9.27 4.59
N TYR A 5 17.61 -9.70 3.42
CA TYR A 5 16.96 -8.79 2.46
C TYR A 5 15.69 -8.13 3.01
N HIS A 6 14.81 -8.88 3.70
CA HIS A 6 13.61 -8.29 4.30
C HIS A 6 13.97 -7.29 5.39
N ALA A 7 14.95 -7.62 6.25
CA ALA A 7 15.39 -6.69 7.30
C ALA A 7 16.00 -5.42 6.71
N GLU A 8 16.86 -5.54 5.70
CA GLU A 8 17.45 -4.40 4.97
C GLU A 8 16.36 -3.53 4.31
N LEU A 9 15.36 -4.15 3.69
CA LEU A 9 14.21 -3.45 3.12
C LEU A 9 13.43 -2.68 4.20
N ILE A 10 13.06 -3.34 5.31
CA ILE A 10 12.31 -2.70 6.39
C ILE A 10 13.10 -1.56 7.03
N GLU A 11 14.42 -1.68 7.16
CA GLU A 11 15.27 -0.59 7.64
C GLU A 11 15.32 0.59 6.64
N ALA A 12 15.40 0.33 5.33
CA ALA A 12 15.36 1.37 4.30
C ALA A 12 14.03 2.11 4.27
N LEU A 13 12.91 1.39 4.36
CA LEU A 13 11.55 1.95 4.32
C LEU A 13 11.17 2.79 5.56
N ARG A 14 12.08 2.91 6.55
CA ARG A 14 11.92 3.91 7.62
C ARG A 14 12.13 5.33 7.11
N ASP A 15 12.89 5.52 6.03
CA ASP A 15 12.96 6.81 5.35
C ASP A 15 11.65 7.04 4.57
N PRO A 16 10.89 8.11 4.87
CA PRO A 16 9.66 8.42 4.15
C PRO A 16 9.86 8.59 2.64
N GLN A 17 11.04 9.01 2.18
CA GLN A 17 11.33 9.15 0.76
C GLN A 17 11.44 7.77 0.09
N GLU A 18 12.26 6.88 0.64
CA GLU A 18 12.42 5.49 0.15
C GLU A 18 11.07 4.76 0.16
N ALA A 19 10.27 4.95 1.21
CA ALA A 19 8.93 4.38 1.29
C ALA A 19 7.97 4.91 0.20
N ALA A 20 8.05 6.20 -0.14
CA ALA A 20 7.24 6.76 -1.23
C ALA A 20 7.67 6.21 -2.58
N GLU A 21 8.98 6.17 -2.87
CA GLU A 21 9.54 5.63 -4.11
C GLU A 21 9.19 4.15 -4.29
N TYR A 22 9.23 3.37 -3.19
CA TYR A 22 8.83 1.97 -3.19
C TYR A 22 7.34 1.76 -3.47
N LEU A 23 6.47 2.60 -2.89
CA LEU A 23 5.03 2.54 -3.15
C LEU A 23 4.68 2.95 -4.58
N ASP A 24 5.35 3.99 -5.11
CA ASP A 24 5.16 4.44 -6.49
C ASP A 24 5.59 3.34 -7.48
N ALA A 25 6.77 2.73 -7.29
CA ALA A 25 7.22 1.62 -8.12
C ALA A 25 6.25 0.44 -8.10
N ALA A 26 5.77 0.05 -6.91
CA ALA A 26 4.78 -1.02 -6.78
C ALA A 26 3.42 -0.68 -7.41
N PHE A 27 3.07 0.60 -7.48
CA PHE A 27 1.82 1.07 -8.11
C PHE A 27 1.93 1.11 -9.65
N GLU A 28 3.11 1.44 -10.19
CA GLU A 28 3.39 1.47 -11.63
C GLU A 28 3.30 0.10 -12.30
N ASP A 29 3.56 -0.99 -11.56
CA ASP A 29 3.47 -2.36 -12.06
C ASP A 29 2.02 -2.83 -12.35
N TYR A 30 1.00 -2.02 -11.98
CA TYR A 30 -0.42 -2.32 -12.13
C TYR A 30 -0.86 -3.67 -11.52
N ASP A 31 -0.10 -4.18 -10.55
CA ASP A 31 -0.40 -5.39 -9.79
C ASP A 31 -0.95 -5.03 -8.41
N PRO A 32 -2.26 -5.23 -8.15
CA PRO A 32 -2.87 -4.96 -6.87
C PRO A 32 -2.25 -5.76 -5.70
N GLU A 33 -1.78 -6.98 -5.95
CA GLU A 33 -1.18 -7.82 -4.90
C GLU A 33 0.21 -7.31 -4.53
N ALA A 34 1.00 -6.91 -5.52
CA ALA A 34 2.29 -6.27 -5.31
C ALA A 34 2.15 -4.96 -4.53
N PHE A 35 1.18 -4.11 -4.89
CA PHE A 35 0.93 -2.86 -4.17
C PHE A 35 0.45 -3.10 -2.73
N GLN A 36 -0.43 -4.09 -2.50
CA GLN A 36 -0.83 -4.48 -1.15
C GLN A 36 0.34 -4.99 -0.31
N MET A 37 1.26 -5.73 -0.92
CA MET A 37 2.47 -6.19 -0.24
C MET A 37 3.38 -5.01 0.12
N ALA A 38 3.56 -4.06 -0.79
CA ALA A 38 4.35 -2.86 -0.55
C ALA A 38 3.79 -2.03 0.62
N LEU A 39 2.47 -1.82 0.66
CA LEU A 39 1.80 -1.15 1.76
C LEU A 39 2.02 -1.84 3.12
N LYS A 40 2.08 -3.18 3.14
CA LYS A 40 2.38 -3.93 4.38
C LYS A 40 3.83 -3.74 4.81
N HIS A 41 4.78 -3.76 3.88
CA HIS A 41 6.20 -3.51 4.19
C HIS A 41 6.42 -2.10 4.76
N VAL A 42 5.81 -1.08 4.16
CA VAL A 42 5.92 0.30 4.66
C VAL A 42 5.25 0.44 6.03
N ALA A 43 4.10 -0.19 6.24
CA ALA A 43 3.43 -0.18 7.54
C ALA A 43 4.26 -0.89 8.63
N GLU A 44 4.92 -2.00 8.29
CA GLU A 44 5.87 -2.69 9.17
C GLU A 44 7.07 -1.80 9.52
N ALA A 45 7.67 -1.15 8.53
CA ALA A 45 8.81 -0.25 8.71
C ALA A 45 8.50 0.97 9.59
N GLN A 46 7.30 1.53 9.45
CA GLN A 46 6.82 2.65 10.26
C GLN A 46 6.33 2.24 11.67
N ALA A 47 6.52 0.98 12.07
CA ALA A 47 6.08 0.44 13.35
C ALA A 47 4.58 0.62 13.62
N VAL A 48 3.77 0.57 12.56
CA VAL A 48 2.32 0.62 12.66
C VAL A 48 1.82 -0.67 13.28
N THR A 49 0.76 -0.59 14.09
CA THR A 49 0.22 -1.76 14.79
C THR A 49 -0.20 -2.85 13.81
N SER A 50 0.01 -4.12 14.19
CA SER A 50 -0.34 -5.28 13.34
C SER A 50 -1.81 -5.28 12.90
N GLN A 51 -2.70 -4.69 13.70
CA GLN A 51 -4.12 -4.52 13.37
C GLN A 51 -4.34 -3.60 12.15
N LEU A 52 -3.48 -2.61 11.93
CA LEU A 52 -3.56 -1.74 10.76
C LEU A 52 -2.98 -2.43 9.52
N ILE A 53 -1.92 -3.21 9.69
CA ILE A 53 -1.30 -4.00 8.61
C ILE A 53 -2.30 -5.03 8.06
N GLU A 54 -3.09 -5.66 8.93
CA GLU A 54 -4.14 -6.60 8.52
C GLU A 54 -5.31 -5.96 7.76
N ARG A 55 -5.51 -4.64 7.93
CA ARG A 55 -6.52 -3.85 7.21
C ARG A 55 -6.10 -3.50 5.78
N VAL A 56 -4.85 -3.78 5.37
CA VAL A 56 -4.37 -3.66 3.98
C VAL A 56 -4.89 -4.83 3.13
N LYS A 57 -6.20 -5.03 3.13
CA LYS A 57 -6.91 -5.97 2.28
C LYS A 57 -7.97 -5.15 1.54
N PHE A 58 -7.57 -4.57 0.42
CA PHE A 58 -8.51 -3.95 -0.51
C PHE A 58 -9.13 -5.08 -1.34
N SER A 59 -10.44 -5.01 -1.59
CA SER A 59 -11.23 -6.19 -1.90
C SER A 59 -10.79 -6.86 -3.20
N GLN A 60 -10.21 -8.06 -3.11
CA GLN A 60 -10.29 -9.08 -4.17
C GLN A 60 -11.60 -9.89 -4.07
N ASP A 61 -12.67 -9.31 -3.54
CA ASP A 61 -13.93 -10.01 -3.45
C ASP A 61 -14.58 -10.04 -4.85
N GLU A 62 -14.41 -11.17 -5.55
CA GLU A 62 -15.09 -11.60 -6.78
C GLU A 62 -16.65 -11.53 -6.69
N THR A 63 -17.21 -10.98 -5.61
CA THR A 63 -18.65 -10.77 -5.40
C THR A 63 -19.15 -9.39 -5.86
N ASN A 64 -18.31 -8.54 -6.45
CA ASN A 64 -18.76 -7.34 -7.17
C ASN A 64 -19.34 -7.62 -8.58
N LYS A 65 -19.78 -8.85 -8.85
CA LYS A 65 -20.64 -9.17 -10.00
C LYS A 65 -22.10 -8.98 -9.59
N ARG A 66 -22.65 -7.83 -10.00
CA ARG A 66 -24.07 -7.42 -9.95
C ARG A 66 -24.53 -6.84 -8.61
N GLY A 67 -24.55 -5.51 -8.59
CA GLY A 67 -25.64 -4.80 -7.94
C GLY A 67 -25.29 -4.10 -6.63
N SER A 68 -24.31 -3.21 -6.66
CA SER A 68 -24.42 -1.96 -5.90
C SER A 68 -23.36 -0.98 -6.38
N ARG A 69 -23.80 0.15 -6.94
CA ARG A 69 -22.98 1.34 -7.15
C ARG A 69 -22.63 1.93 -5.78
N LYS A 70 -21.68 1.33 -5.07
CA LYS A 70 -20.90 2.08 -4.09
C LYS A 70 -19.74 2.69 -4.89
N PRO A 71 -19.59 4.03 -4.96
CA PRO A 71 -18.44 4.61 -5.63
C PRO A 71 -17.17 4.02 -4.99
N ASN A 72 -16.30 3.38 -5.80
CA ASN A 72 -15.10 2.61 -5.41
C ASN A 72 -14.60 2.94 -4.00
N SER A 73 -15.09 2.21 -2.98
CA SER A 73 -14.70 2.42 -1.59
C SER A 73 -13.21 2.13 -1.40
N ASP A 74 -12.65 1.21 -2.21
CA ASP A 74 -11.24 0.85 -2.19
C ASP A 74 -10.31 2.05 -2.40
N LEU A 75 -10.63 2.99 -3.29
CA LEU A 75 -9.78 4.18 -3.52
C LEU A 75 -9.69 5.08 -2.29
N TYR A 76 -10.83 5.33 -1.65
CA TYR A 76 -10.89 6.15 -0.45
C TYR A 76 -10.27 5.44 0.77
N GLU A 77 -10.40 4.11 0.82
CA GLU A 77 -9.77 3.27 1.84
C GLU A 77 -8.25 3.25 1.68
N ILE A 78 -7.73 3.10 0.45
CA ILE A 78 -6.30 3.21 0.14
C ILE A 78 -5.79 4.59 0.56
N ASN A 79 -6.49 5.67 0.17
CA ASN A 79 -6.07 7.02 0.54
C ASN A 79 -6.08 7.23 2.06
N SER A 80 -7.12 6.75 2.75
CA SER A 80 -7.21 6.80 4.23
C SER A 80 -6.07 6.03 4.90
N PHE A 81 -5.72 4.86 4.36
CA PHE A 81 -4.61 4.06 4.87
C PHE A 81 -3.27 4.75 4.64
N LEU A 82 -3.02 5.27 3.43
CA LEU A 82 -1.84 6.08 3.11
C LEU A 82 -1.71 7.28 4.07
N HIS A 83 -2.81 7.97 4.38
CA HIS A 83 -2.79 9.06 5.35
C HIS A 83 -2.35 8.62 6.75
N THR A 84 -2.68 7.39 7.17
CA THR A 84 -2.22 6.86 8.45
C THR A 84 -0.72 6.55 8.43
N LEU A 85 -0.16 6.27 7.25
CA LEU A 85 1.28 6.12 7.01
C LEU A 85 2.01 7.45 6.72
N GLY A 86 1.31 8.59 6.80
CA GLY A 86 1.87 9.91 6.48
C GLY A 86 1.94 10.24 4.98
N PHE A 87 1.38 9.40 4.12
CA PHE A 87 1.33 9.59 2.66
C PHE A 87 -0.04 10.10 2.20
N ARG A 88 -0.14 10.50 0.93
CA ARG A 88 -1.41 10.85 0.27
C ARG A 88 -1.32 10.52 -1.21
N LEU A 89 -2.44 10.17 -1.83
CA LEU A 89 -2.49 10.10 -3.28
C LEU A 89 -2.40 11.52 -3.88
N ALA A 90 -1.63 11.66 -4.96
CA ALA A 90 -1.49 12.90 -5.70
C ALA A 90 -1.67 12.62 -7.20
N ILE A 91 -2.37 13.52 -7.89
CA ILE A 91 -2.48 13.44 -9.35
C ILE A 91 -1.23 14.07 -9.95
N GLN A 92 -0.43 13.25 -10.63
CA GLN A 92 0.75 13.69 -11.36
C GLN A 92 0.52 13.54 -12.87
N ARG A 93 1.16 14.41 -13.66
CA ARG A 93 1.11 14.31 -15.12
C ARG A 93 2.15 13.29 -15.58
N CYS A 94 1.70 12.23 -16.23
CA CYS A 94 2.57 11.33 -16.99
C CYS A 94 2.84 11.96 -18.36
N LEU A 95 4.12 12.16 -18.74
CA LEU A 95 4.57 12.73 -20.01
C LEU A 95 5.33 11.69 -20.83
#